data_AF-A0A820NN73-F1
#
_entry.id   AF-A0A820NN73-F1
#
_cell.length_a   1.000
_cell.length_b   1.000
_cell.length_c   1.000
_cell.angle_alpha   90.00
_cell.angle_beta   90.00
_cell.angle_gamma   90.00
#
_symmetry.space_group_name_H-M   'P 1'
#
loop_
_entity.id
_entity.type
_entity.pdbx_description
1 polymer ?
#
loop_
_entity_poly.entity_id
_entity_poly.type
_entity_poly.pdbx_seq_one_letter_code
_entity_poly.pdbx_strand_id
1 'polypeptide(L)'
;MNTNANDQHIQDVTGGLGITLNPLRQAVTNVFAYPKNINNGETMSTCSGTSLSPTFVTGFTGLQLVCNMTGGSSGGPWIQNFDTNTGSGQQVSLTSFIILNRPNNLFGPYFNQNKMGSLYRTYQN
;
A
#
# COMPACT_ATOMS: atom_id res chain seq x y z
N MET A 1 15.83 11.82 9.07
CA MET A 1 14.84 11.13 9.94
C MET A 1 15.31 11.03 11.40
N ASN A 2 14.38 10.91 12.37
CA ASN A 2 14.72 10.70 13.79
C ASN A 2 15.39 9.31 14.01
N THR A 3 16.21 9.20 15.05
CA THR A 3 16.86 7.95 15.49
C THR A 3 16.27 7.46 16.82
N ASN A 4 16.45 6.17 17.13
CA ASN A 4 16.16 5.62 18.46
C ASN A 4 17.26 6.00 19.48
N ALA A 5 17.16 5.54 20.73
CA ALA A 5 18.15 5.81 21.79
C ALA A 5 19.56 5.25 21.51
N ASN A 6 19.73 4.43 20.46
CA ASN A 6 21.00 3.85 20.01
C ASN A 6 21.50 4.48 18.69
N ASP A 7 20.98 5.65 18.31
CA ASP A 7 21.32 6.35 17.05
C ASP A 7 21.00 5.56 15.76
N GLN A 8 20.08 4.60 15.82
CA GLN A 8 19.67 3.81 14.66
C GLN A 8 18.44 4.46 13.99
N HIS A 9 18.43 4.52 12.67
CA HIS A 9 17.22 4.84 11.94
C HIS A 9 16.29 3.62 11.89
N ILE A 10 14.99 3.85 11.67
CA ILE A 10 14.01 2.77 11.65
C ILE A 10 14.36 1.69 10.61
N GLN A 11 14.81 2.10 9.42
CA GLN A 11 15.20 1.17 8.36
C GLN A 11 16.43 0.32 8.69
N ASP A 12 17.30 0.78 9.59
CA ASP A 12 18.47 0.02 10.02
C ASP A 12 18.07 -1.15 10.94
N VAL A 13 16.92 -1.04 11.60
CA VAL A 13 16.40 -2.03 12.54
C VAL A 13 15.36 -2.95 11.90
N THR A 14 14.46 -2.40 11.08
CA THR A 14 13.32 -3.14 10.52
C THR A 14 13.49 -3.48 9.04
N GLY A 15 14.53 -2.95 8.38
CA GLY A 15 14.59 -2.89 6.92
C GLY A 15 13.59 -1.88 6.34
N GLY A 16 13.51 -1.85 5.02
CA GLY A 16 12.59 -1.00 4.29
C GLY A 16 12.23 -1.59 2.93
N LEU A 17 11.03 -1.28 2.45
CA LEU A 17 10.58 -1.65 1.11
C LEU A 17 10.95 -0.55 0.11
N GLY A 18 11.33 -0.94 -1.10
CA GLY A 18 11.49 -0.01 -2.21
C GLY A 18 10.13 0.52 -2.68
N ILE A 19 10.13 1.71 -3.29
CA ILE A 19 8.96 2.27 -3.98
C ILE A 19 9.11 2.10 -5.49
N THR A 20 8.06 1.69 -6.17
CA THR A 20 8.01 1.72 -7.65
C THR A 20 7.07 2.82 -8.10
N LEU A 21 7.61 3.72 -8.90
CA LEU A 21 6.88 4.80 -9.56
C LEU A 21 6.44 4.32 -10.94
N ASN A 22 5.27 4.79 -11.37
CA ASN A 22 4.57 4.32 -12.57
C ASN A 22 4.45 2.78 -12.66
N PRO A 23 3.94 2.10 -11.62
CA PRO A 23 3.85 0.64 -11.60
C PRO A 23 2.90 0.09 -12.66
N LEU A 24 2.96 -1.23 -12.88
CA LEU A 24 1.94 -1.93 -13.66
C LEU A 24 0.58 -1.77 -12.97
N ARG A 25 -0.41 -1.32 -13.75
CA ARG A 25 -1.78 -1.16 -13.26
C ARG A 25 -2.47 -2.49 -13.07
N GLN A 26 -2.13 -3.49 -13.90
CA GLN A 26 -2.65 -4.85 -13.83
C GLN A 26 -1.53 -5.81 -13.45
N ALA A 27 -1.44 -6.12 -12.15
CA ALA A 27 -0.43 -7.05 -11.64
C ALA A 27 -0.89 -7.66 -10.31
N VAL A 28 -0.38 -8.85 -9.99
CA VAL A 28 -0.55 -9.46 -8.66
C VAL A 28 0.05 -8.53 -7.61
N THR A 29 -0.79 -8.14 -6.66
CA THR A 29 -0.48 -7.15 -5.63
C THR A 29 -0.96 -7.68 -4.29
N ASN A 30 -0.13 -7.55 -3.27
CA ASN A 30 -0.44 -7.93 -1.89
C ASN A 30 -0.68 -6.67 -1.05
N VAL A 31 -1.76 -6.64 -0.29
CA VAL A 31 -2.09 -5.54 0.62
C VAL A 31 -1.88 -6.03 2.05
N PHE A 32 -1.09 -5.30 2.82
CA PHE A 32 -0.86 -5.58 4.25
C PHE A 32 -1.46 -4.46 5.08
N ALA A 33 -2.29 -4.80 6.08
CA ALA A 33 -2.93 -3.78 6.92
C ALA A 33 -3.47 -4.34 8.24
N TYR A 34 -3.97 -3.44 9.10
CA TYR A 34 -4.59 -3.75 10.40
C TYR A 34 -6.07 -3.31 10.42
N PRO A 35 -6.96 -4.02 9.71
CA PRO A 35 -8.35 -3.59 9.55
C PRO A 35 -9.20 -3.92 10.77
N LYS A 36 -10.04 -2.98 11.21
CA LYS A 36 -10.87 -3.10 12.41
C LYS A 36 -11.86 -4.29 12.35
N ASN A 37 -12.36 -4.64 11.17
CA ASN A 37 -13.26 -5.78 11.01
C ASN A 37 -12.58 -7.15 11.20
N ILE A 38 -11.25 -7.21 11.29
CA ILE A 38 -10.51 -8.45 11.54
C ILE A 38 -9.79 -8.29 12.88
N ASN A 39 -10.25 -9.04 13.88
CA ASN A 39 -9.70 -9.01 15.24
C ASN A 39 -9.50 -7.58 15.80
N ASN A 40 -10.46 -6.68 15.57
CA ASN A 40 -10.40 -5.27 16.02
C ASN A 40 -9.16 -4.48 15.55
N GLY A 41 -8.45 -4.94 14.51
CA GLY A 41 -7.22 -4.31 14.03
C GLY A 41 -5.97 -4.68 14.84
N GLU A 42 -6.03 -5.70 15.71
CA GLU A 42 -4.89 -6.14 16.52
C GLU A 42 -3.95 -7.09 15.77
N THR A 43 -4.40 -7.69 14.67
CA THR A 43 -3.60 -8.60 13.84
C THR A 43 -3.42 -8.07 12.44
N MET A 44 -2.19 -8.17 11.93
CA MET A 44 -1.91 -7.89 10.53
C MET A 44 -2.68 -8.89 9.66
N SER A 45 -3.38 -8.37 8.67
CA SER A 45 -4.13 -9.13 7.68
C SER A 45 -3.55 -8.87 6.29
N THR A 46 -3.75 -9.82 5.38
CA THR A 46 -3.31 -9.70 3.99
C THR A 46 -4.43 -9.99 2.99
N CYS A 47 -4.42 -9.28 1.87
CA CYS A 47 -5.21 -9.58 0.68
C CYS A 47 -4.24 -9.72 -0.49
N SER A 48 -4.44 -10.74 -1.34
CA SER A 48 -3.70 -10.89 -2.58
C SER A 48 -4.66 -10.92 -3.75
N GLY A 49 -4.35 -10.16 -4.80
CA GLY A 49 -5.18 -10.11 -6.00
C GLY A 49 -4.56 -9.28 -7.11
N THR A 50 -5.17 -9.33 -8.29
CA THR A 50 -4.77 -8.47 -9.40
C THR A 50 -5.29 -7.06 -9.14
N SER A 51 -4.40 -6.09 -9.00
CA SER A 51 -4.78 -4.68 -9.02
C SER A 51 -5.23 -4.28 -10.43
N LEU A 52 -6.09 -3.27 -10.57
CA LEU A 52 -6.49 -2.72 -11.86
C LEU A 52 -6.91 -1.25 -11.74
N SER A 53 -7.07 -0.57 -12.87
CA SER A 53 -7.67 0.76 -12.88
C SER A 53 -9.19 0.64 -12.77
N PRO A 54 -9.83 1.31 -11.79
CA PRO A 54 -11.28 1.32 -11.72
C PRO A 54 -11.87 2.15 -12.86
N THR A 55 -12.76 1.55 -13.64
CA THR A 55 -13.44 2.21 -14.77
C THR A 55 -14.75 2.89 -14.37
N PHE A 56 -15.23 2.63 -13.16
CA PHE A 56 -16.53 3.08 -12.66
C PHE A 56 -16.45 4.27 -11.70
N VAL A 57 -15.24 4.73 -11.35
CA VAL A 57 -15.04 5.89 -10.46
C VAL A 57 -14.58 7.07 -11.31
N THR A 58 -15.53 7.91 -11.72
CA THR A 58 -15.25 9.07 -12.59
C THR A 58 -14.19 9.98 -11.95
N GLY A 59 -13.15 10.32 -12.72
CA GLY A 59 -12.07 11.22 -12.29
C GLY A 59 -11.00 10.58 -11.40
N PHE A 60 -11.14 9.31 -10.99
CA PHE A 60 -10.14 8.63 -10.19
C PHE A 60 -9.17 7.83 -11.08
N THR A 61 -7.89 8.21 -11.05
CA THR A 61 -6.83 7.59 -11.87
C THR A 61 -5.97 6.59 -11.10
N GLY A 62 -6.44 6.16 -9.93
CA GLY A 62 -5.72 5.26 -9.03
C GLY A 62 -5.83 3.78 -9.40
N LEU A 63 -5.74 2.94 -8.37
CA LEU A 63 -5.85 1.50 -8.45
C LEU A 63 -6.99 1.01 -7.55
N GLN A 64 -7.57 -0.11 -7.92
CA GLN A 64 -8.48 -0.89 -7.08
C GLN A 64 -7.95 -2.32 -6.92
N LEU A 65 -8.31 -2.96 -5.83
CA LEU A 65 -8.06 -4.38 -5.56
C LEU A 65 -9.23 -4.96 -4.77
N VAL A 66 -9.64 -6.18 -5.11
CA VAL A 66 -10.72 -6.88 -4.38
C VAL A 66 -10.20 -7.35 -3.03
N CYS A 67 -10.72 -6.75 -1.96
CA CYS A 67 -10.32 -7.00 -0.58
C CYS A 67 -11.39 -6.43 0.36
N ASN A 68 -11.78 -7.20 1.37
CA ASN A 68 -12.87 -6.87 2.31
C ASN A 68 -12.37 -6.24 3.63
N MET A 69 -11.14 -5.73 3.64
CA MET A 69 -10.61 -4.98 4.77
C MET A 69 -11.35 -3.65 4.92
N THR A 70 -11.62 -3.24 6.16
CA THR A 70 -12.35 -2.00 6.47
C THR A 70 -11.43 -0.91 7.07
N GLY A 71 -12.01 0.09 7.74
CA GLY A 71 -11.25 1.13 8.45
C GLY A 71 -10.17 0.54 9.36
N GLY A 72 -9.04 1.23 9.46
CA GLY A 72 -7.78 0.67 10.02
C GLY A 72 -6.84 0.12 8.94
N SER A 73 -7.37 -0.24 7.76
CA SER A 73 -6.51 -0.61 6.63
C SER A 73 -5.82 0.56 5.93
N SER A 74 -6.33 1.78 6.12
CA SER A 74 -5.80 3.01 5.50
C SER A 74 -4.31 3.20 5.81
N GLY A 75 -3.53 3.56 4.79
CA GLY A 75 -2.07 3.66 4.87
C GLY A 75 -1.33 2.33 4.65
N GLY A 76 -2.00 1.19 4.77
CA GLY A 76 -1.41 -0.14 4.54
C GLY A 76 -0.82 -0.27 3.14
N PRO A 77 0.41 -0.79 2.99
CA PRO A 77 1.12 -0.77 1.72
C PRO A 77 0.58 -1.83 0.74
N TRP A 78 0.62 -1.49 -0.55
CA TRP A 78 0.32 -2.41 -1.65
C TRP A 78 1.62 -2.80 -2.33
N ILE A 79 1.94 -4.09 -2.36
CA ILE A 79 3.25 -4.62 -2.76
C ILE A 79 3.13 -5.51 -4.00
N GLN A 80 3.87 -5.16 -5.05
CA GLN A 80 4.10 -6.03 -6.21
C GLN A 80 5.43 -6.77 -6.08
N ASN A 81 5.56 -7.92 -6.76
CA ASN A 81 6.74 -8.79 -6.70
C ASN A 81 7.12 -9.16 -5.26
N PHE A 82 6.11 -9.44 -4.43
CA PHE A 82 6.33 -9.80 -3.04
C PHE A 82 6.89 -11.22 -2.94
N ASP A 83 8.05 -11.36 -2.33
CA ASP A 83 8.65 -12.65 -1.99
C ASP A 83 8.37 -12.97 -0.53
N THR A 84 7.57 -14.01 -0.30
CA THR A 84 7.17 -14.45 1.05
C THR A 84 8.33 -14.99 1.87
N ASN A 85 9.42 -15.44 1.24
CA ASN A 85 10.57 -15.98 1.96
C ASN A 85 11.45 -14.88 2.55
N THR A 86 11.57 -13.76 1.84
CA THR A 86 12.43 -12.63 2.22
C THR A 86 11.66 -11.44 2.77
N GLY A 87 10.33 -11.42 2.63
CA GLY A 87 9.50 -10.26 2.96
C GLY A 87 9.76 -9.04 2.06
N SER A 88 10.51 -9.22 0.97
CA SER A 88 10.89 -8.14 0.07
C SER A 88 9.86 -7.93 -1.03
N GLY A 89 9.84 -6.72 -1.59
CA GLY A 89 8.96 -6.37 -2.69
C GLY A 89 8.96 -4.86 -2.92
N GLN A 90 8.12 -4.43 -3.86
CA GLN A 90 8.04 -3.03 -4.24
C GLN A 90 6.67 -2.46 -3.86
N GLN A 91 6.67 -1.40 -3.04
CA GLN A 91 5.45 -0.66 -2.77
C GLN A 91 5.02 0.15 -3.99
N VAL A 92 3.79 -0.07 -4.43
CA VAL A 92 3.21 0.52 -5.65
C VAL A 92 2.00 1.42 -5.38
N SER A 93 1.43 1.30 -4.19
CA SER A 93 0.30 2.09 -3.71
C SER A 93 0.16 1.96 -2.19
N LEU A 94 -0.94 2.47 -1.66
CA LEU A 94 -1.41 2.27 -0.30
C LEU A 94 -2.94 2.29 -0.27
N THR A 95 -3.54 1.70 0.76
CA THR A 95 -4.98 1.79 0.96
C THR A 95 -5.37 3.21 1.35
N SER A 96 -6.21 3.87 0.55
CA SER A 96 -6.66 5.24 0.80
C SER A 96 -8.11 5.28 1.26
N PHE A 97 -9.02 4.65 0.53
CA PHE A 97 -10.44 4.69 0.83
C PHE A 97 -11.17 3.42 0.38
N ILE A 98 -12.41 3.31 0.85
CA ILE A 98 -13.41 2.33 0.42
C ILE A 98 -14.60 3.13 -0.08
N ILE A 99 -15.28 2.63 -1.11
CA ILE A 99 -16.56 3.19 -1.56
C ILE A 99 -17.67 2.37 -0.89
N LEU A 100 -18.60 3.03 -0.20
CA LEU A 100 -19.62 2.35 0.63
C LEU A 100 -20.48 1.33 -0.13
N ASN A 101 -20.79 1.57 -1.40
CA ASN A 101 -21.54 0.64 -2.26
C ASN A 101 -20.65 -0.41 -2.95
N ARG A 102 -19.35 -0.46 -2.61
CA ARG A 102 -18.34 -1.44 -3.06
C ARG A 102 -17.45 -1.87 -1.88
N PRO A 103 -18.03 -2.45 -0.81
CA PRO A 103 -17.30 -2.73 0.44
C PRO A 103 -16.19 -3.78 0.30
N ASN A 104 -16.16 -4.52 -0.82
CA ASN A 104 -15.17 -5.54 -1.12
C ASN A 104 -14.02 -5.03 -2.01
N ASN A 105 -13.85 -3.71 -2.11
CA ASN A 105 -12.80 -3.09 -2.90
C ASN A 105 -12.05 -2.05 -2.06
N LEU A 106 -10.73 -2.19 -2.01
CA LEU A 106 -9.85 -1.13 -1.56
C LEU A 106 -9.41 -0.29 -2.75
N PHE A 107 -9.25 1.01 -2.51
CA PHE A 107 -8.77 1.96 -3.52
C PHE A 107 -7.52 2.67 -3.02
N GLY A 108 -6.52 2.78 -3.89
CA GLY A 108 -5.23 3.38 -3.60
C GLY A 108 -4.76 4.32 -4.70
N PRO A 109 -3.95 5.36 -4.39
CA PRO A 109 -3.42 6.25 -5.40
C PRO A 109 -2.44 5.50 -6.31
N TYR A 110 -2.47 5.82 -7.59
CA TYR A 110 -1.40 5.39 -8.50
C TYR A 110 -0.16 6.23 -8.21
N PHE A 111 0.97 5.57 -7.89
CA PHE A 111 2.24 6.24 -7.60
C PHE A 111 2.87 6.80 -8.88
N ASN A 112 2.34 7.91 -9.37
CA ASN A 112 2.85 8.61 -10.54
C ASN A 112 4.16 9.35 -10.22
N GLN A 113 5.14 9.28 -11.12
CA GLN A 113 6.45 9.94 -10.99
C GLN A 113 6.35 11.43 -10.66
N ASN A 114 5.42 12.17 -11.28
CA ASN A 114 5.35 13.63 -11.16
C ASN A 114 4.82 14.07 -9.79
N LYS A 115 3.97 13.26 -9.16
CA LYS A 115 3.39 13.57 -7.84
C LYS A 115 4.13 12.83 -6.73
N MET A 116 4.07 11.50 -6.77
CA MET A 116 4.67 10.64 -5.75
C MET A 116 6.18 10.69 -5.78
N GLY A 117 6.79 10.74 -6.97
CA GLY A 117 8.25 10.86 -7.08
C GLY A 117 8.77 12.18 -6.52
N SER A 118 8.05 13.29 -6.74
CA SER A 118 8.41 14.58 -6.13
C SER A 118 8.30 14.51 -4.61
N LEU A 119 7.18 14.00 -4.09
CA LEU A 119 6.94 13.86 -2.65
C LEU A 119 8.01 12.98 -1.98
N TYR A 120 8.23 11.78 -2.53
CA TYR A 120 9.16 10.81 -1.97
C TYR A 120 10.59 11.37 -1.89
N ARG A 121 11.08 12.02 -2.95
CA ARG A 121 12.42 12.62 -2.95
C ARG A 121 12.59 13.73 -1.91
N THR A 122 11.53 14.46 -1.59
CA THR A 122 11.57 15.50 -0.55
C THR A 122 11.72 14.90 0.85
N TYR A 123 11.19 13.70 1.10
CA TYR A 123 11.05 13.15 2.46
C TYR A 123 11.83 11.85 2.72
N GLN A 124 12.57 11.32 1.74
CA GLN A 124 13.35 10.08 1.89
C GLN A 124 14.60 10.21 2.79
N ASN A 125 14.88 11.37 3.40
CA ASN A 125 16.10 11.68 4.17
C ASN A 125 15.86 11.76 5.69
#